data_AF-A0A4Q4Z1I5-F1
#
_entry.id   AF-A0A4Q4Z1I5-F1
#
_cell.length_a   1.000
_cell.length_b   1.000
_cell.length_c   1.000
_cell.angle_alpha   90.00
_cell.angle_beta   90.00
_cell.angle_gamma   90.00
#
_symmetry.space_group_name_H-M   'P 1'
#
loop_
_entity.id
_entity.type
_entity.pdbx_description
1 polymer ?
#
loop_
_entity_poly.entity_id
_entity_poly.type
_entity_poly.pdbx_seq_one_letter_code
_entity_poly.pdbx_strand_id
1 'polypeptide(L)' 'MIAFEEVGETWHGEGRFGRRWVITRVLTGWRLQFVDPGGSPVNSGIYGTLEQAQDGAGP' A
#
# COMPACT_ATOMS: atom_id res chain seq x y z
N MET A 1 4.59 -4.23 12.50
CA MET A 1 4.09 -5.27 11.59
C MET A 1 2.81 -4.74 10.98
N ILE A 2 2.82 -4.56 9.66
CA ILE A 2 1.63 -4.23 8.88
C ILE A 2 1.09 -5.57 8.40
N ALA A 3 -0.21 -5.82 8.60
CA ALA A 3 -0.86 -6.98 8.01
C ALA A 3 -1.49 -6.54 6.69
N PHE A 4 -1.27 -7.32 5.62
CA PHE A 4 -1.90 -7.10 4.34
C PHE A 4 -2.99 -8.15 4.10
N GLU A 5 -4.17 -7.69 3.69
CA GLU A 5 -5.27 -8.51 3.23
C GLU A 5 -5.45 -8.33 1.72
N GLU A 6 -5.59 -9.43 0.99
CA GLU A 6 -5.87 -9.41 -0.45
C GLU A 6 -7.38 -9.34 -0.68
N VAL A 7 -7.82 -8.33 -1.43
CA VAL A 7 -9.20 -8.07 -1.83
C VAL A 7 -9.22 -7.89 -3.35
N GLY A 8 -9.47 -8.99 -4.07
CA GLY A 8 -9.37 -9.01 -5.53
C GLY A 8 -7.93 -8.75 -5.99
N GLU A 9 -7.72 -7.77 -6.87
CA GLU A 9 -6.39 -7.37 -7.36
C GLU A 9 -5.75 -6.25 -6.51
N THR A 10 -6.20 -6.10 -5.27
CA THR A 10 -5.76 -5.04 -4.36
C THR A 10 -5.36 -5.62 -3.01
N TRP A 11 -4.28 -5.13 -2.44
CA TRP A 11 -3.79 -5.50 -1.13
C TRP A 11 -3.97 -4.33 -0.18
N HIS A 12 -4.72 -4.55 0.89
CA HIS A 12 -5.02 -3.55 1.91
C HIS A 12 -4.13 -3.79 3.12
N GLY A 13 -3.31 -2.80 3.45
CA GLY A 13 -2.48 -2.81 4.65
C GLY A 13 -3.13 -2.01 5.77
N GLU A 14 -3.13 -2.53 7.00
CA GLU A 14 -3.40 -1.74 8.20
C GLU A 14 -2.23 -1.83 9.18
N GLY A 15 -1.89 -0.70 9.78
CA GLY A 15 -0.72 -0.54 10.62
C GLY A 15 -1.00 0.34 11.81
N ARG A 16 0.05 0.57 12.60
CA ARG A 16 -0.09 1.28 13.88
C ARG A 16 -0.68 2.68 13.67
N PHE A 17 -1.55 3.05 14.62
CA PHE A 17 -2.24 4.34 14.68
C PHE A 17 -3.29 4.57 13.58
N GLY A 18 -3.85 3.49 13.01
CA GLY A 18 -4.93 3.57 12.02
C GLY A 18 -4.46 3.98 10.62
N ARG A 19 -3.14 3.94 10.37
CA ARG A 19 -2.57 4.15 9.04
C ARG A 19 -2.97 2.99 8.14
N ARG A 20 -3.46 3.33 6.95
CA ARG A 20 -3.90 2.37 5.94
C ARG A 20 -3.07 2.51 4.67
N TRP A 21 -2.87 1.39 4.00
CA TRP A 21 -2.23 1.32 2.70
C TRP A 21 -3.09 0.55 1.72
N VAL A 22 -2.97 0.90 0.45
CA VAL A 22 -3.58 0.20 -0.66
C VAL A 22 -2.49 -0.06 -1.67
N ILE A 23 -2.26 -1.33 -2.01
CA ILE A 23 -1.36 -1.73 -3.08
C ILE A 23 -2.20 -2.31 -4.21
N THR A 24 -2.17 -1.68 -5.38
CA THR A 24 -2.94 -2.13 -6.55
C THR A 24 -2.00 -2.49 -7.68
N ARG A 25 -2.33 -3.55 -8.42
CA ARG A 25 -1.59 -3.87 -9.64
C ARG A 25 -1.81 -2.79 -10.70
N VAL A 26 -0.74 -2.36 -11.34
CA VAL A 26 -0.75 -1.39 -12.45
C VAL A 26 0.08 -1.93 -13.61
N LEU A 27 -0.05 -1.32 -14.79
CA LEU A 27 0.61 -1.79 -16.02
C LEU A 27 2.12 -2.03 -15.85
N THR A 28 2.79 -1.17 -15.07
CA THR A 28 4.24 -1.19 -14.88
C THR A 28 4.69 -1.80 -13.56
N GLY A 29 3.80 -2.41 -12.78
CA GLY A 29 4.13 -3.03 -11.50
C GLY A 29 3.04 -2.88 -10.45
N TRP A 30 3.43 -2.36 -9.28
CA TRP A 30 2.60 -2.32 -8.08
C TRP A 30 2.57 -0.91 -7.49
N ARG A 31 1.40 -0.29 -7.48
CA ARG A 31 1.22 1.04 -6.93
C ARG A 31 0.89 0.94 -5.45
N LEU A 32 1.75 1.49 -4.59
CA LEU A 32 1.44 1.71 -3.18
C LEU A 32 0.73 3.06 -3.01
N GLN A 33 -0.28 3.12 -2.16
CA GLN A 33 -0.96 4.36 -1.78
C GLN A 33 -1.18 4.38 -0.28
N PHE A 34 -0.81 5.48 0.36
CA PHE A 34 -1.10 5.72 1.77
C PHE A 34 -2.48 6.37 1.86
N VAL A 35 -3.35 5.80 2.69
CA VAL A 35 -4.71 6.29 2.93
C VAL A 35 -4.76 6.81 4.36
N ASP A 36 -4.52 8.11 4.51
CA ASP A 36 -4.69 8.77 5.81
C ASP A 36 -6.17 9.12 6.04
N PRO A 37 -6.70 8.90 7.25
CA PRO A 37 -8.03 9.34 7.61
C PRO A 37 -8.07 10.88 7.65
N GLY A 38 -8.45 11.50 6.53
CA GLY A 38 -8.63 12.95 6.39
C GLY A 38 -7.67 13.66 5.43
N GLY A 39 -6.80 12.95 4.72
CA GLY A 39 -5.79 13.55 3.84
C GLY A 39 -5.75 12.95 2.42
N SER A 40 -5.24 13.74 1.47
CA SER A 40 -4.83 13.26 0.15
C SER A 40 -3.70 12.22 0.29
N PRO A 41 -3.58 11.21 -0.60
CA PRO A 41 -2.55 10.18 -0.48
C PRO A 41 -1.14 10.77 -0.44
N VAL A 42 -0.40 10.57 0.67
CA VAL A 42 0.86 11.30 0.94
C VAL A 42 2.13 10.57 0.51
N ASN A 43 2.04 9.33 0.03
CA ASN A 43 3.16 8.68 -0.65
C ASN A 43 2.59 7.67 -1.64
N SER A 44 2.95 7.80 -2.91
CA SER A 44 2.45 6.94 -3.97
C SER A 44 3.55 6.57 -4.96
N GLY A 45 4.29 5.52 -4.63
CA GLY A 45 5.31 4.94 -5.50
C GLY A 45 4.75 3.81 -6.36
N ILE A 46 5.41 3.55 -7.49
CA ILE A 46 5.25 2.32 -8.26
C ILE A 46 6.50 1.48 -8.03
N TYR A 47 6.29 0.22 -7.64
CA TYR A 47 7.33 -0.76 -7.36
C TYR A 47 7.29 -1.89 -8.39
N GLY A 48 8.43 -2.55 -8.62
CA GLY A 48 8.52 -3.64 -9.59
C GLY A 48 7.83 -4.91 -9.12
N THR A 49 7.86 -5.18 -7.81
CA THR A 49 7.22 -6.36 -7.20
C THR A 49 6.27 -6.00 -6.06
N LEU A 50 5.41 -6.95 -5.69
CA LEU A 50 4.49 -6.80 -4.57
C LEU A 50 5.27 -6.70 -3.25
N GLU A 51 6.32 -7.49 -3.06
CA GLU A 51 7.13 -7.42 -1.83
C GLU A 51 7.77 -6.04 -1.68
N GLN A 52 8.30 -5.46 -2.77
CA GLN A 52 8.86 -4.11 -2.73
C GLN A 52 7.82 -3.05 -2.33
N ALA A 53 6.58 -3.18 -2.79
CA ALA A 53 5.48 -2.30 -2.40
C ALA A 53 5.06 -2.50 -0.94
N GLN A 54 5.06 -3.74 -0.44
CA GLN A 54 4.78 -4.06 0.96
C GLN A 54 5.89 -3.54 1.89
N ASP A 55 7.16 -3.70 1.50
CA ASP A 55 8.31 -3.15 2.22
C ASP A 55 8.26 -1.62 2.27
N GLY A 56 7.90 -0.98 1.16
CA GLY A 56 7.73 0.48 1.08
C GLY A 56 6.60 1.04 1.95
N ALA A 57 5.62 0.22 2.33
CA ALA A 57 4.56 0.59 3.26
C ALA A 57 5.03 0.56 4.73
N GLY A 58 6.09 -0.20 5.03
CA GLY A 58 6.56 -0.49 6.38
C GLY A 58 7.82 0.22 6.92
N PRO A 59 8.45 1.24 6.30
CA PRO A 59 9.53 1.99 6.95
C PRO A 59 9.01 2.93 8.06
#